data_AF-A0A7S2TYJ8-F1
#
_entry.id   AF-A0A7S2TYJ8-F1
#
_cell.length_a   1.000
_cell.length_b   1.000
_cell.length_c   1.000
_cell.angle_alpha   90.00
_cell.angle_beta   90.00
_cell.angle_gamma   90.00
#
_symmetry.space_group_name_H-M   'P 1'
#
loop_
_entity.id
_entity.type
_entity.pdbx_description
1 polymer ?
#
loop_
_entity_poly.entity_id
_entity_poly.type
_entity_poly.pdbx_seq_one_letter_code
_entity_poly.pdbx_strand_id
1 'polypeptide(L)'
;MGSDVKYLGPACVTFVYLGMYYVFMLNAGVTKRLIEREYKAKDKKFDRYFGQDRRMLRADRIHLNTLEHMVPFLGMMWLHAVYVDDVQKATIAGIIGTCARALYPFLLGSRKEGLGHTNTKRVYPSTMPQYAVMIYLTQGVARRFISLSMA
;
A
#
# COMPACT_ATOMS: atom_id res chain seq x y z
N MET A 1 2.32 -13.99 30.51
CA MET A 1 3.22 -13.37 29.50
C MET A 1 2.78 -11.93 29.36
N GLY A 2 3.66 -10.96 29.62
CA GLY A 2 3.31 -9.54 29.77
C GLY A 2 2.61 -8.95 28.54
N SER A 3 1.72 -7.99 28.78
CA SER A 3 0.99 -7.21 27.77
C SER A 3 1.88 -6.65 26.65
N ASP A 4 3.16 -6.43 26.94
CA ASP A 4 4.12 -5.79 26.05
C ASP A 4 4.43 -6.61 24.78
N VAL A 5 4.27 -7.93 24.83
CA VAL A 5 4.50 -8.81 23.67
C VAL A 5 3.23 -9.04 22.85
N LYS A 6 2.04 -8.75 23.42
CA LYS A 6 0.75 -9.09 22.79
C LYS A 6 0.61 -8.45 21.41
N TYR A 7 1.02 -7.19 21.24
CA TYR A 7 0.85 -6.42 20.01
C TYR A 7 2.13 -6.27 19.18
N LEU A 8 3.17 -7.05 19.48
CA LEU A 8 4.43 -6.98 18.74
C LEU A 8 4.24 -7.30 17.25
N GLY A 9 3.40 -8.29 16.92
CA GLY A 9 3.09 -8.68 15.54
C GLY A 9 2.54 -7.52 14.68
N PRO A 10 1.38 -6.93 15.04
CA PRO A 10 0.81 -5.80 14.31
C PRO A 10 1.73 -4.56 14.29
N ALA A 11 2.50 -4.34 15.36
CA ALA A 11 3.50 -3.26 15.41
C ALA A 11 4.60 -3.48 14.36
N CYS A 12 5.19 -4.68 14.29
CA CYS A 12 6.17 -5.03 13.26
C CYS A 12 5.63 -4.85 11.84
N VAL A 13 4.41 -5.33 11.57
CA VAL A 13 3.73 -5.13 10.28
C VAL A 13 3.61 -3.64 9.95
N THR A 14 3.20 -2.82 10.94
CA THR A 14 3.06 -1.37 10.78
C THR A 14 4.40 -0.73 10.40
N PHE A 15 5.49 -1.06 11.11
CA PHE A 15 6.81 -0.52 10.80
C PHE A 15 7.30 -0.93 9.40
N VAL A 16 7.09 -2.19 9.01
CA VAL A 16 7.46 -2.66 7.66
C VAL A 16 6.64 -1.94 6.59
N TYR A 17 5.33 -1.77 6.81
CA TYR A 17 4.45 -1.06 5.87
C TYR A 17 4.84 0.41 5.72
N LEU A 18 5.13 1.09 6.84
CA LEU A 18 5.62 2.48 6.83
C LEU A 18 6.98 2.59 6.12
N GLY A 19 7.90 1.66 6.38
CA GLY A 19 9.18 1.59 5.66
C GLY A 19 8.98 1.48 4.15
N MET A 20 8.12 0.57 3.71
CA MET A 20 7.74 0.42 2.30
C MET A 20 7.12 1.72 1.73
N TYR A 21 6.22 2.36 2.45
CA TYR A 21 5.62 3.64 2.05
C TYR A 21 6.69 4.72 1.82
N TYR A 22 7.64 4.87 2.76
CA TYR A 22 8.72 5.84 2.64
C TYR A 22 9.67 5.51 1.48
N VAL A 23 9.97 4.23 1.23
CA VAL A 23 10.74 3.82 0.05
C VAL A 23 10.05 4.25 -1.24
N PHE A 24 8.74 4.08 -1.36
CA PHE A 24 7.99 4.51 -2.55
C PHE A 24 7.89 6.03 -2.68
N MET A 25 7.76 6.75 -1.57
CA MET A 25 7.80 8.22 -1.54
C MET A 25 9.16 8.75 -2.01
N LEU A 26 10.25 8.19 -1.50
CA LEU A 26 11.61 8.55 -1.91
C LEU A 26 11.84 8.22 -3.39
N ASN A 27 11.37 7.07 -3.87
CA ASN A 27 11.44 6.70 -5.28
C ASN A 27 10.74 7.75 -6.18
N ALA A 28 9.56 8.25 -5.79
CA ALA A 28 8.89 9.32 -6.52
C ALA A 28 9.69 10.63 -6.52
N GLY A 29 10.27 11.00 -5.36
CA GLY A 29 11.13 12.19 -5.24
C GLY A 29 12.42 12.10 -6.07
N VAL A 30 13.10 10.96 -6.05
CA VAL A 30 14.31 10.70 -6.85
C VAL A 30 13.96 10.71 -8.34
N THR A 31 12.88 10.02 -8.73
CA THR A 31 12.41 9.99 -10.13
C THR A 31 12.13 11.39 -10.66
N LYS A 32 11.45 12.23 -9.88
CA LYS A 32 11.20 13.64 -10.23
C LYS A 32 12.51 14.38 -10.51
N ARG A 33 13.48 14.32 -9.59
CA ARG A 33 14.77 15.00 -9.74
C ARG A 33 15.56 14.53 -10.97
N LEU A 34 15.51 13.23 -11.27
CA LEU A 34 16.16 12.68 -12.46
C LEU A 34 15.52 13.22 -13.74
N ILE A 35 14.20 13.23 -13.82
CA ILE A 35 13.46 13.75 -14.99
C ILE A 35 13.72 15.24 -15.17
N GLU A 36 13.68 16.04 -14.11
CA GLU A 36 13.96 17.47 -14.15
C GLU A 36 15.35 17.77 -14.73
N ARG A 37 16.37 16.99 -14.32
CA ARG A 37 17.73 17.11 -14.86
C ARG A 37 17.79 16.79 -16.35
N GLU A 38 17.12 15.72 -16.79
CA GLU A 38 17.07 15.31 -18.20
C GLU A 38 16.33 16.31 -19.08
N TYR A 39 15.24 16.91 -18.59
CA TYR A 39 14.49 17.93 -19.29
C TYR A 39 15.29 19.24 -19.40
N LYS A 40 15.94 19.65 -18.31
CA LYS A 40 16.84 20.82 -18.30
C LYS A 40 18.00 20.65 -19.29
N ALA A 41 18.59 19.45 -19.38
CA ALA A 41 19.65 19.16 -20.34
C ALA A 41 19.20 19.24 -21.81
N LYS A 42 17.88 19.19 -22.06
CA LYS A 42 17.26 19.31 -23.40
C LYS A 42 16.64 20.69 -23.63
N ASP A 43 16.89 21.64 -22.75
CA ASP A 43 16.24 22.96 -22.73
C ASP A 43 14.70 22.89 -22.77
N LYS A 44 14.14 21.85 -22.16
CA LYS A 44 12.69 21.66 -22.01
C LYS A 44 12.30 21.87 -20.55
N LYS A 45 11.11 22.44 -20.32
CA LYS A 45 10.53 22.52 -18.99
C LYS A 45 9.83 21.20 -18.66
N PHE A 46 10.16 20.61 -17.51
CA PHE A 46 9.40 19.49 -16.98
C PHE A 46 8.11 20.02 -16.34
N ASP A 47 6.97 19.50 -16.79
CA ASP A 47 5.68 19.70 -16.15
C ASP A 47 5.26 18.40 -15.47
N ARG A 48 5.08 18.44 -14.15
CA ARG A 48 4.68 17.24 -13.38
C ARG A 48 3.21 16.89 -13.59
N TYR A 49 2.34 17.88 -13.71
CA TYR A 49 0.89 17.69 -13.65
C TYR A 49 0.29 17.49 -15.03
N PHE A 50 0.82 18.20 -16.03
CA PHE A 50 0.37 18.10 -17.42
C PHE A 50 1.32 17.28 -18.28
N GLY A 51 2.54 16.98 -17.81
CA GLY A 51 3.50 16.16 -18.52
C GLY A 51 3.14 14.66 -18.49
N GLN A 52 3.34 14.01 -19.62
CA GLN A 52 3.09 12.58 -19.81
C GLN A 52 4.36 11.73 -19.62
N ASP A 53 5.34 12.18 -18.80
CA ASP A 53 6.54 11.36 -18.54
C ASP A 53 6.13 10.09 -17.77
N ARG A 54 6.23 8.97 -18.47
CA ARG A 54 5.79 7.65 -18.00
C ARG A 54 6.48 7.23 -16.71
N ARG A 55 7.70 7.69 -16.44
CA ARG A 55 8.43 7.36 -15.20
C ARG A 55 7.82 8.08 -14.01
N MET A 56 7.47 9.36 -14.18
CA MET A 56 6.81 10.13 -13.12
C MET A 56 5.44 9.54 -12.82
N LEU A 57 4.63 9.30 -13.86
CA LEU A 57 3.29 8.72 -13.71
C LEU A 57 3.32 7.35 -13.01
N ARG A 58 4.31 6.51 -13.31
CA ARG A 58 4.50 5.22 -12.63
C ARG A 58 4.83 5.42 -11.15
N ALA A 59 5.80 6.27 -10.85
CA ALA A 59 6.26 6.48 -9.49
C ALA A 59 5.17 7.11 -8.61
N ASP A 60 4.45 8.10 -9.14
CA ASP A 60 3.30 8.72 -8.47
C ASP A 60 2.18 7.69 -8.25
N ARG A 61 1.84 6.85 -9.24
CA ARG A 61 0.81 5.82 -9.08
C ARG A 61 1.17 4.79 -8.00
N ILE A 62 2.42 4.34 -7.93
CA ILE A 62 2.87 3.42 -6.87
C ILE A 62 2.72 4.05 -5.49
N HIS A 63 3.18 5.29 -5.34
CA HIS A 63 3.13 6.01 -4.08
C HIS A 63 1.70 6.30 -3.65
N LEU A 64 0.89 6.91 -4.52
CA LEU A 64 -0.50 7.28 -4.26
C LEU A 64 -1.35 6.06 -3.95
N ASN A 65 -1.23 4.99 -4.74
CA ASN A 65 -1.97 3.77 -4.47
C ASN A 65 -1.58 3.14 -3.11
N THR A 66 -0.31 3.22 -2.72
CA THR A 66 0.09 2.76 -1.38
C THR A 66 -0.50 3.66 -0.29
N LEU A 67 -0.48 4.98 -0.47
CA LEU A 67 -1.05 5.96 0.47
C LEU A 67 -2.55 5.76 0.68
N GLU A 68 -3.32 5.66 -0.40
CA GLU A 68 -4.79 5.50 -0.38
C GLU A 68 -5.23 4.26 0.41
N HIS A 69 -4.48 3.17 0.29
CA HIS A 69 -4.81 1.93 0.98
C HIS A 69 -4.19 1.82 2.38
N MET A 70 -3.16 2.61 2.71
CA MET A 70 -2.46 2.54 3.99
C MET A 70 -3.41 2.78 5.17
N VAL A 71 -4.15 3.89 5.14
CA VAL A 71 -5.03 4.31 6.23
C VAL A 71 -6.11 3.27 6.52
N PRO A 72 -6.94 2.85 5.55
CA PRO A 72 -7.97 1.85 5.84
C PRO A 72 -7.38 0.49 6.22
N PHE A 73 -6.22 0.10 5.65
CA PHE A 73 -5.57 -1.17 5.96
C PHE A 73 -5.02 -1.23 7.38
N LEU A 74 -4.14 -0.30 7.75
CA LEU A 74 -3.53 -0.28 9.08
C LEU A 74 -4.59 0.00 10.15
N GLY A 75 -5.55 0.90 9.86
CA GLY A 75 -6.68 1.16 10.75
C GLY A 75 -7.49 -0.11 11.03
N MET A 76 -7.92 -0.83 10.00
CA MET A 76 -8.69 -2.06 10.19
C MET A 76 -7.89 -3.19 10.83
N MET A 77 -6.59 -3.30 10.53
CA MET A 77 -5.71 -4.28 11.18
C MET A 77 -5.64 -4.04 12.69
N TRP A 78 -5.45 -2.80 13.12
CA TRP A 78 -5.39 -2.45 14.54
C TRP A 78 -6.75 -2.60 15.23
N LEU A 79 -7.84 -2.17 14.59
CA LEU A 79 -9.19 -2.39 15.11
C LEU A 79 -9.47 -3.89 15.29
N HIS A 80 -9.06 -4.72 14.33
CA HIS A 80 -9.21 -6.17 14.44
C HIS A 80 -8.36 -6.73 15.59
N ALA A 81 -7.10 -6.33 15.70
CA ALA A 81 -6.20 -6.79 16.77
C ALA A 81 -6.70 -6.42 18.18
N VAL A 82 -7.30 -5.24 18.33
CA VAL A 82 -7.77 -4.72 19.63
C VAL A 82 -9.16 -5.24 20.00
N TYR A 83 -10.13 -5.16 19.08
CA TYR A 83 -11.54 -5.39 19.43
C TYR A 83 -12.01 -6.83 19.19
N VAL A 84 -11.45 -7.52 18.19
CA VAL A 84 -11.80 -8.92 17.88
C VAL A 84 -10.99 -9.89 18.76
N ASP A 85 -9.99 -9.38 19.50
CA ASP A 85 -9.07 -10.13 20.37
C ASP A 85 -8.32 -11.28 19.66
N ASP A 86 -8.09 -11.12 18.35
CA ASP A 86 -7.38 -12.10 17.53
C ASP A 86 -6.15 -11.46 16.87
N VAL A 87 -5.14 -11.24 17.71
CA VAL A 87 -3.90 -10.53 17.31
C VAL A 87 -3.08 -11.34 16.31
N GLN A 88 -3.09 -12.67 16.43
CA GLN A 88 -2.36 -13.55 15.51
C GLN A 88 -2.95 -13.46 14.10
N LYS A 89 -4.28 -13.55 13.95
CA LYS A 89 -4.90 -13.41 12.62
C LYS A 89 -4.76 -12.01 12.05
N ALA A 90 -4.84 -10.96 12.88
CA ALA A 90 -4.56 -9.60 12.45
C ALA A 90 -3.13 -9.46 11.91
N THR A 91 -2.15 -10.10 12.58
CA THR A 91 -0.75 -10.11 12.13
C THR A 91 -0.57 -10.82 10.79
N ILE A 92 -1.14 -12.03 10.64
CA ILE A 92 -1.04 -12.81 9.40
C ILE A 92 -1.69 -12.06 8.24
N ALA A 93 -2.91 -11.54 8.43
CA ALA A 93 -3.60 -10.71 7.44
C ALA A 93 -2.77 -9.46 7.10
N GLY A 94 -2.14 -8.85 8.11
CA GLY A 94 -1.20 -7.75 7.99
C GLY A 94 0.00 -8.07 7.09
N ILE A 95 0.64 -9.22 7.32
CA ILE A 95 1.77 -9.70 6.50
C ILE A 95 1.33 -9.90 5.05
N ILE A 96 0.21 -10.60 4.83
CA ILE A 96 -0.32 -10.89 3.50
C ILE A 96 -0.61 -9.58 2.74
N GLY A 97 -1.30 -8.63 3.37
CA GLY A 97 -1.59 -7.32 2.75
C GLY A 97 -0.32 -6.53 2.43
N THR A 98 0.65 -6.52 3.35
CA THR A 98 1.94 -5.83 3.15
C THR A 98 2.72 -6.44 1.97
N CYS A 99 2.83 -7.77 1.90
CA CYS A 99 3.49 -8.47 0.79
C CYS A 99 2.77 -8.24 -0.55
N ALA A 100 1.44 -8.28 -0.55
CA ALA A 100 0.64 -7.99 -1.73
C ALA A 100 0.91 -6.57 -2.26
N ARG A 101 1.02 -5.59 -1.36
CA ARG A 101 1.38 -4.21 -1.73
C ARG A 101 2.82 -4.08 -2.21
N ALA A 102 3.76 -4.76 -1.56
CA ALA A 102 5.16 -4.76 -1.97
C ALA A 102 5.35 -5.32 -3.39
N LEU A 103 4.47 -6.21 -3.84
CA LEU A 103 4.49 -6.78 -5.19
C LEU A 103 3.95 -5.83 -6.28
N TYR A 104 3.11 -4.85 -5.91
CA TYR A 104 2.43 -3.94 -6.84
C TYR A 104 3.38 -3.20 -7.81
N PRO A 105 4.52 -2.60 -7.38
CA PRO A 105 5.44 -1.90 -8.28
C PRO A 105 5.99 -2.76 -9.42
N PHE A 106 6.18 -4.06 -9.15
CA PHE A 106 6.72 -5.02 -10.10
C PHE A 106 5.66 -5.45 -11.12
N LEU A 107 4.40 -5.52 -10.70
CA LEU A 107 3.27 -5.94 -11.53
C LEU A 107 2.66 -4.81 -12.36
N LEU A 108 2.86 -3.55 -11.98
CA LEU A 108 2.36 -2.37 -12.71
C LEU A 108 2.95 -2.23 -14.14
N GLY A 109 3.96 -3.04 -14.49
CA GLY A 109 4.58 -3.09 -15.82
C GLY A 109 5.87 -2.28 -15.92
N SER A 110 6.66 -2.56 -16.96
CA SER A 110 7.98 -1.95 -17.17
C SER A 110 7.91 -0.65 -17.99
N ARG A 111 9.02 0.13 -17.98
CA ARG A 111 9.20 1.42 -18.72
C ARG A 111 8.68 1.40 -20.18
N LYS A 112 8.64 0.24 -20.83
CA LYS A 112 8.32 0.09 -22.25
C LYS A 112 6.83 0.01 -22.57
N GLU A 113 5.97 -0.41 -21.63
CA GLU A 113 4.60 -0.83 -21.97
C GLU A 113 3.55 0.30 -21.97
N GLY A 114 3.88 1.52 -21.55
CA GLY A 114 2.98 2.67 -21.65
C GLY A 114 1.81 2.63 -20.66
N LEU A 115 1.66 3.71 -19.88
CA LEU A 115 0.64 3.82 -18.82
C LEU A 115 -0.78 4.12 -19.34
N GLY A 116 -0.97 4.24 -20.65
CA GLY A 116 -2.30 4.46 -21.26
C GLY A 116 -3.21 3.24 -21.18
N HIS A 117 -2.64 2.04 -20.99
CA HIS A 117 -3.38 0.80 -20.78
C HIS A 117 -2.74 0.07 -19.59
N THR A 118 -3.11 0.45 -18.37
CA THR A 118 -2.81 -0.38 -17.19
C THR A 118 -3.30 -1.78 -17.52
N ASN A 119 -2.41 -2.74 -17.68
CA ASN A 119 -2.82 -4.11 -17.96
C ASN A 119 -3.40 -4.68 -16.68
N THR A 120 -4.70 -4.48 -16.48
CA THR A 120 -5.44 -4.81 -15.24
C THR A 120 -5.19 -6.24 -14.82
N LYS A 121 -5.01 -7.15 -15.79
CA LYS A 121 -4.70 -8.57 -15.57
C LYS A 121 -3.42 -8.80 -14.77
N ARG A 122 -2.39 -7.97 -14.98
CA ARG A 122 -1.10 -8.11 -14.30
C ARG A 122 -1.13 -7.57 -12.88
N VAL A 123 -1.99 -6.59 -12.59
CA VAL A 123 -2.05 -5.95 -11.27
C VAL A 123 -2.90 -6.77 -10.29
N TYR A 124 -3.88 -7.54 -10.78
CA TYR A 124 -4.78 -8.37 -9.95
C TYR A 124 -4.09 -9.24 -8.88
N PRO A 125 -2.94 -9.89 -9.15
CA PRO A 125 -2.24 -10.68 -8.13
C PRO A 125 -1.77 -9.86 -6.92
N SER A 126 -1.60 -8.54 -7.04
CA SER A 126 -1.34 -7.65 -5.89
C SER A 126 -2.62 -7.08 -5.29
N THR A 127 -3.59 -6.69 -6.11
CA THR A 127 -4.80 -6.02 -5.62
C THR A 127 -5.81 -6.97 -4.99
N MET A 128 -6.02 -8.16 -5.56
CA MET A 128 -7.03 -9.10 -5.07
C MET A 128 -6.72 -9.63 -3.67
N PRO A 129 -5.47 -10.06 -3.36
CA PRO A 129 -5.14 -10.46 -1.98
C PRO A 129 -5.31 -9.32 -0.98
N GLN A 130 -4.95 -8.08 -1.37
CA GLN A 130 -5.19 -6.93 -0.52
C GLN A 130 -6.69 -6.73 -0.25
N TYR A 131 -7.53 -6.80 -1.27
CA TYR A 131 -8.98 -6.64 -1.09
C TYR A 131 -9.56 -7.76 -0.22
N ALA A 132 -9.11 -8.99 -0.40
CA ALA A 132 -9.51 -10.11 0.46
C ALA A 132 -9.13 -9.86 1.94
N VAL A 133 -7.91 -9.38 2.19
CA VAL A 133 -7.47 -8.98 3.55
C VAL A 133 -8.32 -7.85 4.12
N MET A 134 -8.62 -6.82 3.32
CA MET A 134 -9.47 -5.71 3.74
C MET A 134 -10.87 -6.17 4.12
N ILE A 135 -11.49 -7.03 3.29
CA ILE A 135 -12.81 -7.59 3.56
C ILE A 135 -12.78 -8.43 4.84
N TYR A 136 -11.77 -9.29 4.98
CA TYR A 136 -11.60 -10.13 6.17
C TYR A 136 -11.53 -9.30 7.46
N LEU A 137 -10.64 -8.30 7.50
CA LEU A 137 -10.47 -7.42 8.67
C LEU A 137 -11.76 -6.64 8.98
N THR A 138 -12.40 -6.09 7.94
CA THR A 138 -13.64 -5.31 8.09
C THR A 138 -14.78 -6.18 8.62
N GLN A 139 -14.95 -7.40 8.09
CA GLN A 139 -15.99 -8.33 8.54
C GLN A 139 -15.79 -8.75 9.99
N GLY A 140 -14.54 -9.02 10.40
CA GLY A 140 -14.23 -9.37 11.79
C GLY A 140 -14.63 -8.26 12.75
N VAL A 141 -14.23 -7.02 12.44
CA VAL A 141 -14.60 -5.83 13.22
C VAL A 141 -16.11 -5.63 13.25
N ALA A 142 -16.78 -5.67 12.10
CA ALA A 142 -18.23 -5.46 12.00
C ALA A 142 -19.02 -6.48 12.84
N ARG A 143 -18.68 -7.76 12.77
CA ARG A 143 -19.33 -8.82 13.58
C ARG A 143 -19.16 -8.56 15.07
N ARG A 144 -17.96 -8.13 15.48
CA ARG A 144 -17.69 -7.80 16.87
C ARG A 144 -18.56 -6.64 17.35
N PHE A 145 -18.64 -5.55 16.58
CA PHE A 145 -19.51 -4.42 16.89
C PHE A 145 -20.98 -4.84 17.03
N ILE A 146 -21.51 -5.64 16.09
CA ILE A 146 -22.89 -6.12 16.15
C ILE A 146 -23.14 -6.95 17.42
N SER A 147 -22.23 -7.87 17.75
CA SER A 147 -22.38 -8.70 18.97
C SER A 147 -22.39 -7.87 20.25
N LEU A 148 -21.63 -6.77 20.31
CA LEU A 148 -21.60 -5.87 21.47
C LEU A 148 -22.87 -5.01 21.56
N SER A 149 -23.51 -4.68 20.45
CA SER A 149 -24.77 -3.92 20.43
C SER A 149 -26.00 -4.75 20.81
N MET A 150 -25.89 -6.08 20.82
CA MET A 150 -26.98 -7.00 21.16
C MET A 150 -26.87 -7.58 22.58
N ALA A 151 -25.77 -7.33 23.28
CA ALA A 151 -25.52 -7.76 24.66
C ALA A 151 -25.92 -6.66 25.64
#